data_AF-A0A936PBS5-F1
#
_entry.id   AF-A0A936PBS5-F1
#
_cell.length_a   1.000
_cell.length_b   1.000
_cell.length_c   1.000
_cell.angle_alpha   90.00
_cell.angle_beta   90.00
_cell.angle_gamma   90.00
#
_symmetry.space_group_name_H-M   'P 1'
#
loop_
_entity.id
_entity.type
_entity.pdbx_description
1 polymer ?
#
loop_
_entity_poly.entity_id
_entity_poly.type
_entity_poly.pdbx_seq_one_letter_code
_entity_poly.pdbx_strand_id
1 'polypeptide(L)'
;MTTLELKLNLSDRLAREAQAAGLLTPQALAALLKDAMRRRAAQTLLAGAARATASGSKPLPMDELQAEVNAVRKARRGKRKAA
;
A
#
# COMPACT_ATOMS: atom_id res chain seq x y z
N MET A 1 16.91 7.09 -10.63
CA MET A 1 17.54 6.24 -9.60
C MET A 1 17.75 7.12 -8.38
N THR A 2 17.31 6.69 -7.20
CA THR A 2 17.44 7.46 -5.96
C THR A 2 18.42 6.72 -5.06
N THR A 3 19.41 7.43 -4.53
CA THR A 3 20.38 6.88 -3.58
C THR A 3 20.03 7.38 -2.19
N LEU A 4 20.05 6.49 -1.20
CA LEU A 4 19.74 6.79 0.19
C LEU A 4 20.88 6.24 1.05
N GLU A 5 21.46 7.10 1.89
CA GLU A 5 22.44 6.69 2.89
C GLU A 5 21.73 6.39 4.21
N LEU A 6 22.02 5.23 4.80
CA LEU A 6 21.41 4.77 6.05
C LEU A 6 22.49 4.43 7.06
N LYS A 7 22.36 4.96 8.28
CA LYS A 7 23.16 4.55 9.44
C LYS A 7 22.27 3.74 10.38
N LEU A 8 22.68 2.51 10.68
CA LEU A 8 21.94 1.56 11.52
C LEU A 8 22.77 1.22 12.74
N ASN A 9 22.14 1.26 13.92
CA ASN A 9 22.72 0.71 15.14
C ASN A 9 22.16 -0.69 15.34
N LEU A 10 22.99 -1.70 15.12
CA LEU A 10 22.66 -3.11 15.32
C LEU A 10 23.49 -3.62 16.49
N SER A 11 22.98 -4.63 17.21
CA SER A 11 23.83 -5.37 18.14
C SER A 11 24.90 -6.13 17.37
N ASP A 12 26.09 -6.31 17.95
CA ASP A 12 27.20 -7.01 17.29
C ASP A 12 26.82 -8.42 16.82
N ARG A 13 25.97 -9.09 17.60
CA ARG A 13 25.44 -10.41 17.23
C ARG A 13 24.61 -10.32 15.95
N LEU A 14 23.63 -9.42 15.90
CA LEU A 14 22.76 -9.27 14.74
C LEU A 14 23.54 -8.79 13.50
N ALA A 15 24.48 -7.87 13.68
CA ALA A 15 25.34 -7.39 12.60
C ALA A 15 26.15 -8.54 11.98
N ARG A 16 26.77 -9.40 12.80
CA ARG A 16 27.52 -10.57 12.33
C ARG A 16 26.64 -11.59 11.62
N GLU A 17 25.48 -11.91 12.20
CA GLU A 17 24.54 -12.88 11.60
C GLU A 17 23.98 -12.35 10.26
N ALA A 18 23.57 -11.09 10.20
CA ALA A 18 23.06 -10.46 8.99
C ALA A 18 24.13 -10.32 7.90
N GLN A 19 25.37 -9.99 8.29
CA GLN A 19 26.51 -9.95 7.37
C GLN A 19 26.80 -11.33 6.79
N ALA A 20 26.87 -12.37 7.64
CA ALA A 20 27.10 -13.75 7.21
C ALA A 20 25.98 -14.26 6.29
N ALA A 21 24.74 -13.81 6.51
CA ALA A 21 23.60 -14.10 5.64
C ALA A 21 23.55 -13.24 4.35
N GLY A 22 24.51 -12.33 4.14
CA GLY A 22 24.55 -11.44 2.96
C GLY A 22 23.47 -10.35 2.94
N LEU A 23 22.79 -10.12 4.06
CA LEU A 23 21.64 -9.21 4.16
C LEU A 23 22.04 -7.72 4.22
N LEU A 24 23.31 -7.42 4.51
CA LEU A 24 23.83 -6.05 4.61
C LEU A 24 24.43 -5.53 3.29
N THR A 25 24.11 -6.17 2.16
CA THR A 25 24.47 -5.68 0.82
C THR A 25 23.42 -4.71 0.28
N PRO A 26 23.79 -3.75 -0.59
CA PRO A 26 22.82 -2.83 -1.20
C PRO A 26 21.66 -3.56 -1.92
N GLN A 27 21.96 -4.65 -2.61
CA GLN A 27 20.95 -5.44 -3.33
C GLN A 27 19.98 -6.14 -2.37
N ALA A 28 20.50 -6.77 -1.30
CA ALA A 28 19.67 -7.44 -0.31
C ALA A 28 18.79 -6.45 0.47
N LEU A 29 19.33 -5.28 0.84
CA LEU A 29 18.57 -4.21 1.49
C LEU A 29 17.46 -3.66 0.57
N ALA A 30 17.73 -3.50 -0.73
CA ALA A 30 16.71 -3.10 -1.69
C ALA A 30 15.59 -4.15 -1.82
N ALA A 31 15.94 -5.44 -1.84
CA ALA A 31 14.98 -6.52 -1.86
C ALA A 31 14.13 -6.55 -0.56
N LEU A 32 14.77 -6.37 0.60
CA LEU A 32 14.10 -6.30 1.89
C LEU A 32 13.07 -5.16 1.94
N LEU A 33 13.43 -3.97 1.45
CA LEU A 33 12.51 -2.83 1.34
C LEU A 33 11.33 -3.15 0.42
N LYS A 34 11.59 -3.73 -0.75
CA LYS A 34 10.53 -4.11 -1.70
C LYS A 34 9.55 -5.11 -1.08
N ASP A 35 10.05 -6.11 -0.36
CA ASP A 35 9.20 -7.10 0.27
C ASP A 35 8.43 -6.53 1.47
N ALA A 36 9.03 -5.63 2.24
CA ALA A 36 8.33 -4.91 3.29
C ALA A 36 7.17 -4.07 2.72
N MET A 37 7.39 -3.37 1.61
CA MET A 37 6.34 -2.61 0.92
C MET A 37 5.21 -3.52 0.42
N ARG A 38 5.54 -4.69 -0.14
CA ARG A 38 4.52 -5.67 -0.58
C ARG A 38 3.67 -6.17 0.57
N ARG A 39 4.28 -6.52 1.70
CA ARG A 39 3.54 -6.93 2.90
C ARG A 39 2.62 -5.82 3.40
N ARG A 40 3.09 -4.57 3.41
CA ARG A 40 2.28 -3.41 3.81
C ARG A 40 1.09 -3.19 2.86
N ALA A 41 1.30 -3.35 1.56
CA ALA A 41 0.23 -3.26 0.57
C ALA A 41 -0.83 -4.35 0.80
N ALA A 42 -0.40 -5.60 1.03
CA ALA A 42 -1.30 -6.71 1.34
C ALA A 42 -2.11 -6.47 2.62
N GLN A 43 -1.46 -6.00 3.70
CA GLN A 43 -2.15 -5.62 4.94
C GLN A 43 -3.20 -4.52 4.71
N THR A 44 -2.88 -3.53 3.88
CA THR A 44 -3.80 -2.44 3.55
C THR A 44 -5.03 -2.96 2.79
N LEU A 45 -4.82 -3.87 1.83
CA LEU A 45 -5.88 -4.51 1.09
C LEU A 45 -6.80 -5.33 2.02
N LEU A 46 -6.22 -6.17 2.87
CA LEU A 46 -6.98 -6.99 3.84
C LEU A 46 -7.77 -6.12 4.81
N ALA A 47 -7.19 -5.03 5.31
CA ALA A 47 -7.91 -4.08 6.16
C ALA A 47 -9.08 -3.41 5.42
N GLY A 48 -8.92 -3.10 4.13
CA GLY A 48 -10.01 -2.59 3.28
C GLY A 48 -11.13 -3.61 3.10
N ALA A 49 -10.78 -4.86 2.80
CA ALA A 49 -11.74 -5.95 2.67
C ALA A 49 -12.52 -6.18 3.98
N ALA A 50 -11.83 -6.20 5.12
CA ALA A 50 -12.46 -6.35 6.43
C ALA A 50 -13.50 -5.24 6.70
N ARG A 51 -13.18 -3.97 6.36
CA ARG A 51 -14.14 -2.85 6.49
C ARG A 51 -15.33 -3.01 5.56
N ALA A 52 -15.11 -3.44 4.32
CA ALA A 52 -16.20 -3.67 3.36
C ALA A 52 -17.13 -4.79 3.86
N THR A 53 -16.58 -5.92 4.31
CA THR A 53 -17.36 -7.02 4.90
C THR A 53 -18.14 -6.56 6.13
N ALA A 54 -17.51 -5.81 7.04
CA ALA A 54 -18.17 -5.31 8.26
C ALA A 54 -19.33 -4.35 7.98
N SER A 55 -19.30 -3.63 6.85
CA SER A 55 -20.39 -2.73 6.47
C SER A 55 -21.69 -3.44 6.11
N GLY A 56 -21.65 -4.76 5.87
CA GLY A 56 -22.84 -5.58 5.62
C GLY A 56 -23.68 -5.14 4.42
N SER A 57 -23.06 -4.47 3.44
CA SER A 57 -23.76 -3.90 2.29
C SER A 57 -24.44 -5.00 1.48
N LYS A 58 -25.73 -4.81 1.18
CA LYS A 58 -26.44 -5.69 0.25
C LYS A 58 -25.87 -5.50 -1.17
N PRO A 59 -25.80 -6.57 -1.98
CA PRO A 59 -25.50 -6.42 -3.40
C PRO A 59 -26.52 -5.46 -4.04
N LEU A 60 -26.04 -4.41 -4.70
CA LEU A 60 -26.85 -3.59 -5.60
C LEU A 60 -26.72 -4.10 -7.04
N PRO A 61 -27.76 -3.93 -7.86
CA PRO A 61 -27.66 -4.22 -9.29
C PRO A 61 -26.71 -3.22 -9.97
N MET A 62 -26.00 -3.71 -11.00
CA MET A 62 -24.87 -2.98 -11.60
C MET A 62 -25.28 -1.69 -12.31
N ASP A 63 -26.49 -1.65 -12.86
CA ASP A 63 -27.08 -0.49 -13.52
C ASP A 63 -27.36 0.66 -12.52
N GLU A 64 -27.90 0.34 -11.35
CA GLU A 64 -28.14 1.30 -10.27
C GLU A 64 -26.81 1.86 -9.71
N LEU A 65 -25.82 0.99 -9.48
CA LEU A 65 -24.47 1.42 -9.10
C LEU A 65 -23.85 2.35 -10.14
N GLN A 66 -24.01 2.02 -11.43
CA GLN A 66 -23.44 2.82 -12.52
C GLN A 66 -24.12 4.18 -12.65
N ALA A 67 -25.45 4.25 -12.43
CA ALA A 67 -26.19 5.50 -12.39
C ALA A 67 -25.69 6.43 -11.27
N GLU A 68 -25.50 5.89 -10.06
CA GLU A 68 -25.00 6.64 -8.91
C GLU A 68 -23.56 7.17 -9.14
N VAL A 69 -22.67 6.30 -9.65
CA VAL A 69 -21.29 6.70 -10.02
C VAL A 69 -21.29 7.83 -11.05
N ASN A 70 -22.18 7.77 -12.05
CA ASN A 70 -22.29 8.81 -13.07
C ASN A 70 -22.79 10.14 -12.50
N ALA A 71 -23.78 10.10 -11.59
CA ALA A 71 -24.29 11.28 -10.91
C ALA A 71 -23.19 11.99 -10.11
N VAL A 72 -22.42 11.24 -9.30
CA VAL A 72 -21.28 11.77 -8.52
C VAL A 72 -20.21 12.37 -9.43
N ARG A 73 -19.86 11.68 -10.53
CA ARG A 73 -18.87 12.19 -11.50
C ARG A 73 -19.34 13.47 -12.18
N LYS A 74 -20.62 13.56 -12.56
CA LYS A 74 -21.22 14.76 -13.15
C LYS A 74 -21.17 15.94 -12.18
N ALA A 75 -21.56 15.72 -10.92
CA ALA A 75 -21.50 16.74 -9.87
C ALA A 75 -20.07 17.26 -9.64
N ARG A 76 -19.07 16.37 -9.58
CA ARG A 76 -17.66 16.76 -9.44
C ARG A 76 -17.15 17.59 -10.62
N ARG A 77 -17.53 17.21 -11.85
CA ARG A 77 -17.16 17.97 -13.07
C ARG A 77 -17.83 19.34 -13.09
N GLY A 78 -19.07 19.47 -12.62
CA GLY A 78 -19.76 20.74 -12.46
C GLY A 78 -19.04 21.67 -11.46
N LYS A 79 -18.68 21.15 -10.29
CA LYS A 79 -17.94 21.91 -9.26
C LYS A 79 -16.57 22.39 -9.75
N ARG A 80 -15.84 21.58 -10.51
CA ARG A 80 -14.53 21.96 -11.09
C ARG A 80 -14.63 22.99 -12.22
N LYS A 81 -15.81 23.16 -12.84
CA LYS A 81 -16.04 24.17 -13.88
C LYS A 81 -16.51 25.51 -13.31
N ALA A 82 -17.01 25.51 -12.07
CA ALA A 82 -17.48 26.69 -11.36
C ALA A 82 -16.43 27.32 -10.44
N ALA A 83 -15.24 26.72 -10.36
CA ALA A 83 -14.05 27.21 -9.67
C ALA A 83 -12.99 27.55 -10.72
#